data_AF-M1ENC6-F1
#
_entry.id   AF-M1ENC6-F1
#
_cell.length_a   1.000
_cell.length_b   1.000
_cell.length_c   1.000
_cell.angle_alpha   90.00
_cell.angle_beta   90.00
_cell.angle_gamma   90.00
#
_symmetry.space_group_name_H-M   'P 1'
#
loop_
_entity.id
_entity.type
_entity.pdbx_description
1 polymer ?
#
loop_
_entity_poly.entity_id
_entity_poly.type
_entity_poly.pdbx_seq_one_letter_code
_entity_poly.pdbx_strand_id
1 'polypeptide(L)'
;SLFIGAVILAVNFSSEWFVGQVSTNTSYKAFSSEWISADVGLQVGLGGVNITLTGTPVQQLNETINYNEKFTWRLGENYAEEYTKALEKGLPDPVLYLAEKFT
;
A
#
# COMPACT_ATOMS: atom_id res chain seq x y z
N SER A 1 23.99 25.28 -5.37
CA SER A 1 23.90 24.04 -6.17
C SER A 1 23.42 22.83 -5.35
N LEU A 2 23.73 22.73 -4.05
CA LEU A 2 23.35 21.59 -3.19
C LEU A 2 21.85 21.26 -3.21
N PHE A 3 20.99 22.29 -3.17
CA PHE A 3 19.54 22.13 -3.19
C PHE A 3 19.05 21.37 -4.42
N ILE A 4 19.54 21.72 -5.62
CA ILE A 4 19.11 21.11 -6.87
C ILE A 4 19.47 19.62 -6.89
N GLY A 5 20.70 19.26 -6.50
CA GLY A 5 21.13 17.87 -6.43
C GLY A 5 20.32 17.06 -5.39
N ALA A 6 20.05 17.64 -4.23
CA ALA A 6 19.26 17.00 -3.18
C ALA A 6 17.82 16.75 -3.63
N VAL A 7 17.18 17.71 -4.30
CA VAL A 7 15.81 17.57 -4.81
C VAL A 7 15.72 16.50 -5.89
N ILE A 8 16.68 16.46 -6.83
CA ILE A 8 16.70 15.43 -7.88
C ILE A 8 16.77 14.03 -7.26
N LEU A 9 17.65 13.83 -6.27
CA LEU A 9 17.77 12.55 -5.59
C LEU A 9 16.49 12.20 -4.80
N ALA A 10 15.93 13.15 -4.04
CA ALA A 10 14.73 12.92 -3.25
C ALA A 10 13.53 12.52 -4.12
N VAL A 11 13.31 13.25 -5.22
CA VAL A 11 12.19 13.00 -6.15
C VAL A 11 12.35 11.67 -6.88
N ASN A 12 13.58 11.25 -7.21
CA ASN A 12 13.80 9.95 -7.86
C ASN A 12 13.45 8.75 -6.96
N PHE A 13 13.61 8.90 -5.63
CA PHE A 13 13.33 7.83 -4.67
C PHE A 13 12.00 7.98 -3.92
N SER A 14 11.26 9.07 -4.14
CA SER A 14 9.95 9.26 -3.52
C SER A 14 8.88 8.34 -4.11
N SER A 15 7.91 7.97 -3.28
CA SER A 15 6.68 7.27 -3.66
C SER A 15 5.50 8.23 -3.89
N GLU A 16 5.77 9.53 -3.93
CA GLU A 16 4.74 10.59 -3.92
C GLU A 16 4.48 11.19 -5.31
N TRP A 17 4.76 10.43 -6.38
CA TRP A 17 4.52 10.92 -7.75
C TRP A 17 3.03 10.99 -8.07
N PHE A 18 2.27 10.00 -7.60
CA PHE A 18 0.81 10.02 -7.66
C PHE A 18 0.25 9.51 -6.33
N VAL A 19 -0.58 10.33 -5.70
CA VAL A 19 -1.15 10.04 -4.38
C VAL A 19 -2.66 10.14 -4.44
N GLY A 20 -3.34 9.14 -3.88
CA GLY A 20 -4.78 9.13 -3.67
C GLY A 20 -5.12 8.56 -2.32
N GLN A 21 -6.17 9.06 -1.68
CA GLN A 21 -6.67 8.54 -0.41
C GLN A 21 -8.19 8.60 -0.40
N VAL A 22 -8.82 7.56 0.14
CA VAL A 22 -10.26 7.48 0.29
C VAL A 22 -10.62 6.82 1.63
N SER A 23 -11.57 7.42 2.34
CA SER A 23 -12.18 6.82 3.52
C SER A 23 -13.33 5.93 3.09
N THR A 24 -13.26 4.64 3.38
CA THR A 24 -14.31 3.69 3.00
C THR A 24 -14.52 2.62 4.07
N ASN A 25 -15.71 2.04 4.07
CA ASN A 25 -15.94 0.79 4.78
C ASN A 25 -15.62 -0.36 3.83
N THR A 26 -14.78 -1.29 4.27
CA THR A 26 -14.30 -2.39 3.42
C THR A 26 -14.20 -3.69 4.20
N SER A 27 -14.24 -4.82 3.50
CA SER A 27 -13.86 -6.10 4.10
C SER A 27 -12.40 -6.06 4.52
N TYR A 28 -12.09 -6.73 5.62
CA TYR A 28 -10.76 -6.70 6.21
C TYR A 28 -9.95 -7.96 5.90
N LYS A 29 -10.50 -9.14 6.17
CA LYS A 29 -9.79 -10.42 6.07
C LYS A 29 -10.70 -11.53 5.57
N ALA A 30 -10.09 -12.48 4.85
CA ALA A 30 -10.72 -13.74 4.49
C ALA A 30 -11.31 -14.46 5.72
N PHE A 31 -12.45 -15.14 5.52
CA PHE A 31 -13.19 -15.87 6.56
C PHE A 31 -13.73 -15.01 7.72
N SER A 32 -13.74 -13.67 7.58
CA SER A 32 -14.51 -12.77 8.44
C SER A 32 -15.54 -12.01 7.62
N SER A 33 -16.76 -11.89 8.13
CA SER A 33 -17.80 -11.03 7.55
C SER A 33 -17.76 -9.61 8.09
N GLU A 34 -16.77 -9.28 8.93
CA GLU A 34 -16.66 -7.98 9.57
C GLU A 34 -16.08 -6.95 8.60
N TRP A 35 -16.65 -5.75 8.66
CA TRP A 35 -16.22 -4.60 7.87
C TRP A 35 -15.48 -3.64 8.78
N ILE A 36 -14.42 -3.05 8.26
CA ILE A 36 -13.65 -2.02 8.93
C ILE A 36 -13.92 -0.68 8.27
N SER A 37 -13.95 0.38 9.08
CA SER A 37 -13.90 1.74 8.56
C SER A 37 -12.44 2.16 8.47
N ALA A 38 -11.93 2.39 7.27
CA ALA A 38 -10.52 2.69 7.09
C ALA A 38 -10.25 3.67 5.97
N ASP A 39 -9.17 4.42 6.13
CA ASP A 39 -8.55 5.21 5.09
C ASP A 39 -7.62 4.31 4.27
N VAL A 40 -7.96 4.16 2.99
CA VAL A 40 -7.15 3.46 2.01
C VAL A 40 -6.39 4.50 1.20
N GLY A 41 -5.07 4.40 1.21
CA GLY A 41 -4.17 5.28 0.47
C GLY A 41 -3.34 4.53 -0.55
N LEU A 42 -3.05 5.22 -1.65
CA LEU A 42 -2.23 4.74 -2.75
C LEU A 42 -1.17 5.78 -3.06
N GLN A 43 0.10 5.39 -3.03
CA GLN A 43 1.25 6.24 -3.26
C GLN A 43 2.14 5.58 -4.32
N VAL A 44 2.00 6.00 -5.56
CA VAL A 44 2.78 5.47 -6.69
C VAL A 44 4.06 6.29 -6.85
N GLY A 45 5.20 5.60 -6.84
CA GLY A 45 6.51 6.15 -7.19
C GLY A 45 7.04 5.58 -8.50
N LEU A 46 8.24 6.00 -8.89
CA LEU A 46 8.87 5.52 -10.13
C LEU A 46 9.17 4.02 -10.12
N GLY A 47 9.51 3.48 -8.95
CA GLY A 47 9.96 2.08 -8.82
C GLY A 47 8.97 1.13 -8.15
N GLY A 48 7.74 1.59 -7.90
CA GLY A 48 6.76 0.76 -7.20
C GLY A 48 5.61 1.57 -6.63
N VAL A 49 4.77 0.89 -5.85
CA VAL A 49 3.60 1.45 -5.21
C VAL A 49 3.59 1.12 -3.71
N ASN A 50 3.25 2.11 -2.91
CA ASN A 50 2.99 2.01 -1.49
C ASN A 50 1.47 2.07 -1.26
N ILE A 51 0.93 1.06 -0.61
CA ILE A 51 -0.49 0.96 -0.27
C ILE A 51 -0.62 1.08 1.24
N THR A 52 -1.40 2.05 1.68
CA THR A 52 -1.66 2.30 3.10
C THR A 52 -3.09 1.92 3.45
N LEU A 53 -3.28 1.27 4.59
CA LEU A 53 -4.60 0.98 5.15
C LEU A 53 -4.58 1.34 6.64
N THR A 54 -5.27 2.42 6.99
CA THR A 54 -5.32 2.94 8.36
C THR A 54 -6.75 2.96 8.86
N GLY A 55 -7.03 2.26 9.96
CA GLY A 55 -8.37 2.23 10.55
C GLY A 55 -8.78 3.58 11.14
N THR A 56 -10.08 3.90 11.03
CA THR A 56 -10.72 5.06 11.65
C THR A 56 -11.84 4.59 12.60
N PRO A 57 -11.56 4.29 13.89
CA PRO A 57 -10.29 4.44 14.60
C PRO A 57 -9.28 3.31 14.33
N VAL A 58 -8.00 3.52 14.69
CA VAL A 58 -6.91 2.57 14.37
C VAL A 58 -7.12 1.19 15.01
N GLN A 59 -7.73 1.14 16.20
CA GLN A 59 -8.11 -0.11 16.86
C GLN A 59 -9.55 -0.47 16.49
N GLN A 60 -9.72 -1.52 15.69
CA GLN A 60 -11.02 -2.11 15.35
C GLN A 60 -10.90 -3.62 15.39
N LEU A 61 -11.97 -4.32 15.76
CA LEU A 61 -11.99 -5.79 15.81
C LEU A 61 -10.88 -6.39 16.70
N ASN A 62 -10.49 -5.66 17.75
CA ASN A 62 -9.34 -5.98 18.63
C ASN A 62 -7.99 -6.09 17.91
N GLU A 63 -7.87 -5.48 16.72
CA GLU A 63 -6.66 -5.44 15.92
C GLU A 63 -6.24 -3.99 15.61
N THR A 64 -4.93 -3.81 15.37
CA THR A 64 -4.35 -2.50 15.02
C THR A 64 -4.25 -2.39 13.51
N ILE A 65 -5.14 -1.61 12.91
CA ILE A 65 -5.20 -1.43 11.45
C ILE A 65 -4.32 -0.24 11.08
N ASN A 66 -3.05 -0.51 10.78
CA ASN A 66 -2.09 0.48 10.29
C ASN A 66 -1.04 -0.18 9.39
N TYR A 67 -1.44 -0.47 8.16
CA TYR A 67 -0.59 -1.12 7.18
C TYR A 67 0.03 -0.10 6.23
N ASN A 68 1.29 -0.32 5.87
CA ASN A 68 2.00 0.39 4.82
C ASN A 68 2.84 -0.63 4.04
N GLU A 69 2.22 -1.20 3.02
CA GLU A 69 2.78 -2.30 2.25
C GLU A 69 3.33 -1.76 0.93
N LYS A 70 4.49 -2.27 0.52
CA LYS A 70 5.21 -1.77 -0.66
C LYS A 70 5.38 -2.90 -1.65
N PHE A 71 5.03 -2.64 -2.90
CA PHE A 71 5.23 -3.54 -4.02
C PHE A 71 6.11 -2.85 -5.07
N THR A 72 7.14 -3.54 -5.52
CA THR A 72 8.16 -2.96 -6.39
C THR A 72 8.22 -3.63 -7.76
N TRP A 73 8.50 -2.82 -8.78
CA TRP A 73 8.59 -3.23 -10.18
C TRP A 73 9.88 -2.77 -10.85
N ARG A 74 10.95 -2.55 -10.08
CA ARG A 74 12.23 -2.12 -10.64
C ARG A 74 12.83 -3.26 -11.47
N LEU A 75 13.73 -2.90 -12.38
CA LEU A 75 14.54 -3.87 -13.12
C LEU A 75 15.26 -4.80 -12.13
N GLY A 76 14.92 -6.10 -12.16
CA GLY A 76 15.46 -7.12 -11.25
C GLY A 76 14.52 -7.55 -10.12
N GLU A 77 13.41 -6.85 -9.91
CA GLU A 77 12.35 -7.21 -8.96
C GLU A 77 11.16 -7.82 -9.71
N ASN A 78 10.55 -8.85 -9.14
CA ASN A 78 9.41 -9.54 -9.73
C ASN A 78 8.14 -9.24 -8.93
N TYR A 79 7.34 -8.30 -9.45
CA TYR A 79 6.10 -7.88 -8.83
C TYR A 79 5.14 -9.05 -8.54
N ALA A 80 5.03 -10.01 -9.47
CA ALA A 80 4.14 -11.16 -9.31
C ALA A 80 4.59 -12.09 -8.16
N GLU A 81 5.91 -12.22 -7.93
CA GLU A 81 6.45 -12.98 -6.81
C GLU A 81 6.17 -12.27 -5.48
N GLU A 82 6.36 -10.94 -5.42
CA GLU A 82 6.02 -10.14 -4.24
C GLU A 82 4.52 -10.20 -3.91
N TYR A 83 3.67 -10.09 -4.93
CA TYR A 83 2.24 -10.23 -4.77
C TYR A 83 1.84 -11.62 -4.26
N THR A 84 2.46 -12.68 -4.78
CA THR A 84 2.22 -14.05 -4.30
C THR A 84 2.63 -14.20 -2.83
N LYS A 85 3.77 -13.65 -2.42
CA LYS A 85 4.21 -13.64 -1.01
C LYS A 85 3.24 -12.87 -0.11
N ALA A 86 2.68 -11.76 -0.60
CA ALA A 86 1.67 -10.99 0.11
C ALA A 86 0.36 -11.76 0.29
N LEU A 87 -0.07 -12.52 -0.74
CA LEU A 87 -1.20 -13.42 -0.65
C LEU A 87 -0.96 -14.53 0.39
N GLU A 88 0.21 -15.17 0.35
CA GLU A 88 0.59 -16.22 1.31
C GLU A 88 0.69 -15.71 2.75
N LYS A 89 1.14 -14.47 2.94
CA LYS A 89 1.16 -13.79 4.25
C LYS A 89 -0.26 -13.48 4.76
N GLY A 90 -1.25 -13.43 3.89
CA GLY A 90 -2.64 -13.10 4.24
C GLY A 90 -2.82 -11.63 4.57
N LEU A 91 -2.29 -10.72 3.76
CA LEU A 91 -2.53 -9.28 3.91
C LEU A 91 -4.04 -8.95 3.80
N PRO A 92 -4.48 -7.80 4.35
CA PRO A 92 -5.88 -7.40 4.27
C PRO A 92 -6.39 -7.28 2.84
N ASP A 93 -7.66 -7.63 2.63
CA ASP A 93 -8.30 -7.64 1.30
C ASP A 93 -8.11 -6.33 0.50
N PRO A 94 -8.23 -5.12 1.09
CA PRO A 94 -8.09 -3.87 0.34
C PRO A 94 -6.67 -3.67 -0.20
N VAL A 95 -5.67 -4.13 0.55
CA VAL A 95 -4.26 -4.04 0.16
C VAL A 95 -4.00 -4.97 -1.01
N LEU A 96 -4.47 -6.21 -0.92
CA LEU A 96 -4.33 -7.21 -1.98
C LEU A 96 -5.08 -6.79 -3.25
N TYR A 97 -6.29 -6.25 -3.11
CA TYR A 97 -7.08 -5.75 -4.23
C TYR A 97 -6.36 -4.63 -4.99
N LEU A 98 -5.79 -3.66 -4.26
CA LEU A 98 -5.03 -2.58 -4.89
C LEU A 98 -3.73 -3.08 -5.51
N ALA A 99 -3.01 -3.99 -4.86
CA ALA A 99 -1.79 -4.57 -5.39
C ALA A 99 -2.05 -5.37 -6.67
N GLU A 100 -3.16 -6.09 -6.76
CA GLU A 100 -3.56 -6.86 -7.95
C GLU A 100 -3.75 -5.95 -9.18
N LYS A 101 -4.24 -4.71 -9.00
CA LYS A 101 -4.45 -3.77 -10.13
C LYS A 101 -3.18 -3.35 -10.86
N PHE A 102 -2.01 -3.62 -10.29
CA PHE A 102 -0.71 -3.31 -10.88
C PHE A 102 0.07 -4.58 -11.33
N THR A 103 -0.54 -5.77 -11.23
CA THR A 103 0.03 -7.04 -11.74
C THR A 103 -0.27 -7.20 -13.24
#